data_AF-A0A834FAC9-F1
#
_entry.id   AF-A0A834FAC9-F1
#
_cell.length_a   1.000
_cell.length_b   1.000
_cell.length_c   1.000
_cell.angle_alpha   90.00
_cell.angle_beta   90.00
_cell.angle_gamma   90.00
#
_symmetry.space_group_name_H-M   'P 1'
#
loop_
_entity.id
_entity.type
_entity.pdbx_description
1 polymer ?
#
loop_
_entity_poly.entity_id
_entity_poly.type
_entity_poly.pdbx_seq_one_letter_code
_entity_poly.pdbx_strand_id
1 'polypeptide(L)'
;MKFGCFQYFYPELAFHFKDAGLSIFNNNWSNIHDFTPVSGENNWSLLPEASSVLDFVPLPDPESDFKSVRISAEPSRSIVPLTKGGRRKESEESCLFVFFAGEYTTANARKLIDEAVAKGFVLIQTKEVLMRPEDVKRVFQNSGDDIVEWITKGPVVALELNGDGVVEACRNIASEVFSGTKVFVSDNKNTSTRDVDNFFNFADMQMGF
;
A
#
# COMPACT_ATOMS: atom_id res chain seq x y z
N MET A 1 7.08 11.64 -20.03
CA MET A 1 5.87 10.98 -19.47
C MET A 1 5.62 11.45 -18.05
N LYS A 2 4.38 11.39 -17.55
CA LYS A 2 4.05 11.75 -16.16
C LYS A 2 3.23 10.63 -15.52
N PHE A 3 3.51 10.33 -14.25
CA PHE A 3 2.90 9.22 -13.52
C PHE A 3 2.23 9.70 -12.23
N GLY A 4 1.09 9.11 -11.88
CA GLY A 4 0.35 9.34 -10.64
C GLY A 4 -0.20 8.02 -10.11
N CYS A 5 -0.53 7.98 -8.82
CA CYS A 5 -1.18 6.81 -8.22
C CYS A 5 -2.58 6.63 -8.82
N PHE A 6 -3.03 5.39 -8.98
CA PHE A 6 -4.40 5.11 -9.43
C PHE A 6 -5.41 5.67 -8.42
N GLN A 7 -6.37 6.45 -8.90
CA GLN A 7 -7.40 7.08 -8.06
C GLN A 7 -8.74 7.07 -8.79
N TYR A 8 -9.49 5.97 -8.65
CA TYR A 8 -10.78 5.80 -9.31
C TYR A 8 -11.64 4.77 -8.56
N PHE A 9 -12.96 4.92 -8.70
CA PHE A 9 -13.94 3.99 -8.15
C PHE A 9 -15.17 3.92 -9.03
N TYR A 10 -15.73 2.72 -9.17
CA TYR A 10 -17.12 2.44 -9.50
C TYR A 10 -17.50 1.08 -8.88
N PRO A 11 -18.80 0.78 -8.66
CA PRO A 11 -19.22 -0.36 -7.87
C PRO A 11 -18.63 -1.72 -8.30
N GLU A 12 -18.52 -1.93 -9.60
CA GLU A 12 -18.06 -3.18 -10.21
C GLU A 12 -16.52 -3.31 -10.21
N LEU A 13 -15.78 -2.21 -9.99
CA LEU A 13 -14.32 -2.15 -10.15
C LEU A 13 -13.59 -3.14 -9.23
N ALA A 14 -14.10 -3.36 -8.02
CA ALA A 14 -13.53 -4.34 -7.10
C ALA A 14 -13.52 -5.76 -7.68
N PHE A 15 -14.61 -6.15 -8.36
CA PHE A 15 -14.70 -7.45 -9.02
C PHE A 15 -13.79 -7.51 -10.24
N HIS A 16 -13.67 -6.42 -11.00
CA HIS A 16 -12.74 -6.37 -12.13
C HIS A 16 -11.28 -6.57 -11.72
N PHE A 17 -10.84 -5.98 -10.59
CA PHE A 17 -9.51 -6.26 -10.02
C PHE A 17 -9.34 -7.74 -9.68
N LYS A 18 -10.33 -8.33 -8.99
CA LYS A 18 -10.32 -9.74 -8.61
C LYS A 18 -10.26 -10.67 -9.84
N ASP A 19 -11.11 -10.44 -10.83
CA ASP A 19 -11.20 -11.26 -12.04
C ASP A 19 -9.93 -11.13 -12.91
N ALA A 20 -9.27 -9.97 -12.88
CA ALA A 20 -7.98 -9.77 -13.50
C ALA A 20 -6.80 -10.37 -12.72
N GLY A 21 -7.04 -10.94 -11.52
CA GLY A 21 -5.98 -11.44 -10.65
C GLY A 21 -5.07 -10.35 -10.09
N LEU A 22 -5.57 -9.11 -10.00
CA LEU A 22 -4.81 -7.95 -9.53
C LEU A 22 -5.14 -7.66 -8.07
N SER A 23 -4.10 -7.65 -7.22
CA SER A 23 -4.23 -7.11 -5.87
C SER A 23 -4.26 -5.58 -5.89
N ILE A 24 -5.23 -4.99 -5.20
CA ILE A 24 -5.28 -3.53 -4.98
C ILE A 24 -4.13 -3.02 -4.12
N PHE A 25 -3.41 -3.91 -3.42
CA PHE A 25 -2.27 -3.58 -2.58
C PHE A 25 -0.93 -3.69 -3.34
N ASN A 26 -0.90 -4.25 -4.55
CA ASN A 26 0.33 -4.37 -5.34
C ASN A 26 0.38 -3.29 -6.43
N ASN A 27 0.87 -2.10 -6.06
CA ASN A 27 0.92 -0.95 -6.96
C ASN A 27 2.28 -0.21 -6.90
N ASN A 28 3.12 -0.40 -7.93
CA ASN A 28 4.46 0.20 -8.03
C ASN A 28 4.53 1.34 -9.08
N TRP A 29 3.55 2.24 -9.05
CA TRP A 29 3.33 3.26 -10.08
C TRP A 29 4.44 4.32 -10.24
N SER A 30 5.33 4.47 -9.24
CA SER A 30 6.34 5.53 -9.21
C SER A 30 7.77 5.07 -9.50
N ASN A 31 8.04 3.76 -9.50
CA ASN A 31 9.39 3.23 -9.74
C ASN A 31 9.57 2.92 -11.23
N ILE A 32 9.88 3.95 -12.01
CA ILE A 32 9.94 3.86 -13.47
C ILE A 32 11.36 3.55 -13.92
N HIS A 33 11.52 2.46 -14.69
CA HIS A 33 12.75 2.18 -15.41
C HIS A 33 12.71 2.78 -16.81
N ASP A 34 13.64 3.67 -17.12
CA ASP A 34 13.83 4.23 -18.45
C ASP A 34 14.95 3.46 -19.17
N PHE A 35 14.57 2.69 -20.21
CA PHE A 35 15.51 1.92 -21.02
C PHE A 35 16.35 2.79 -21.98
N THR A 36 15.95 4.04 -22.20
CA THR A 36 16.58 4.96 -23.15
C THR A 36 16.84 6.33 -22.51
N PRO A 37 17.62 6.39 -21.41
CA PRO A 37 17.87 7.65 -20.73
C PRO A 37 18.69 8.59 -21.63
N VAL A 38 18.30 9.86 -21.66
CA VAL A 38 19.03 10.91 -22.38
C VAL A 38 19.81 11.74 -21.37
N SER A 39 21.11 11.88 -21.57
CA SER A 39 21.99 12.60 -20.62
C SER A 39 21.54 14.05 -20.44
N GLY A 40 21.33 14.46 -19.19
CA GLY A 40 20.87 15.81 -18.84
C GLY A 40 19.35 16.03 -18.98
N GLU A 41 18.60 15.04 -19.44
CA GLU A 41 17.14 15.09 -19.54
C GLU A 41 16.48 14.13 -18.56
N ASN A 42 15.21 14.41 -18.23
CA ASN A 42 14.38 13.50 -17.47
C ASN A 42 13.13 13.15 -18.28
N ASN A 43 13.14 11.98 -18.92
CA ASN A 43 12.08 11.52 -19.82
C ASN A 43 10.76 11.24 -19.09
N TRP A 44 10.79 11.15 -17.76
CA TRP A 44 9.60 10.94 -16.95
C TRP A 44 9.59 11.81 -15.69
N SER A 45 8.42 12.02 -15.13
CA SER A 45 8.26 12.70 -13.84
C SER A 45 7.00 12.20 -13.15
N LEU A 46 6.83 12.55 -11.87
CA LEU A 46 5.60 12.29 -11.15
C LEU A 46 4.69 13.53 -11.27
N LEU A 47 3.39 13.33 -11.44
CA LEU A 47 2.40 14.40 -11.38
C LEU A 47 2.48 15.11 -10.01
N PRO A 48 2.16 16.40 -9.89
CA PRO A 48 1.99 17.05 -8.58
C PRO A 48 1.00 16.28 -7.70
N GLU A 49 1.23 16.20 -6.38
CA GLU A 49 0.34 15.46 -5.46
C GLU A 49 -1.08 16.04 -5.42
N ALA A 50 -1.22 17.35 -5.62
CA ALA A 50 -2.50 18.05 -5.67
C ALA A 50 -3.21 17.98 -7.04
N SER A 51 -2.73 17.15 -7.97
CA SER A 51 -3.34 17.04 -9.31
C SER A 51 -4.73 16.43 -9.22
N SER A 52 -5.73 17.08 -9.82
CA SER A 52 -7.07 16.52 -9.99
C SER A 52 -7.05 15.46 -11.09
N VAL A 53 -7.55 14.26 -10.79
CA VAL A 53 -7.68 13.18 -11.80
C VAL A 53 -8.55 13.63 -12.97
N LEU A 54 -9.61 14.40 -12.70
CA LEU A 54 -10.58 14.80 -13.71
C LEU A 54 -10.03 15.83 -14.72
N ASP A 55 -8.91 16.49 -14.39
CA ASP A 55 -8.22 17.39 -15.33
C ASP A 55 -7.50 16.60 -16.44
N PHE A 56 -7.20 15.32 -16.20
CA PHE A 56 -6.50 14.44 -17.13
C PHE A 56 -7.42 13.35 -17.71
N VAL A 57 -8.36 12.85 -16.91
CA VAL A 57 -9.29 11.77 -17.26
C VAL A 57 -10.70 12.22 -16.85
N PRO A 58 -11.40 12.97 -17.72
CA PRO A 58 -12.73 13.47 -17.43
C PRO A 58 -13.73 12.31 -17.33
N LEU A 59 -14.86 12.57 -16.66
CA LEU A 59 -15.98 11.63 -16.62
C LEU A 59 -16.53 11.39 -18.04
N PRO A 60 -17.11 10.21 -18.31
CA PRO A 60 -17.81 9.95 -19.56
C PRO A 60 -18.89 11.00 -19.81
N ASP A 61 -19.15 11.28 -21.10
CA ASP A 61 -20.25 12.15 -21.50
C ASP A 61 -21.58 11.62 -20.91
N PRO A 62 -22.40 12.47 -20.26
CA PRO A 62 -23.72 12.08 -19.75
C PRO A 62 -24.64 11.44 -20.79
N GLU A 63 -24.44 11.73 -22.07
CA GLU A 63 -25.22 11.13 -23.18
C GLU A 63 -24.59 9.85 -23.75
N SER A 64 -23.40 9.46 -23.29
CA SER A 64 -22.76 8.21 -23.71
C SER A 64 -23.42 6.97 -23.14
N ASP A 65 -23.13 5.82 -23.75
CA ASP A 65 -23.54 4.51 -23.25
C ASP A 65 -22.96 4.17 -21.87
N PHE A 66 -21.96 4.92 -21.40
CA PHE A 66 -21.29 4.72 -20.12
C PHE A 66 -21.91 5.52 -18.96
N LYS A 67 -22.99 6.27 -19.20
CA LYS A 67 -23.65 7.12 -18.18
C LYS A 67 -24.17 6.37 -16.96
N SER A 68 -24.40 5.06 -17.06
CA SER A 68 -24.83 4.23 -15.93
C SER A 68 -23.70 3.88 -14.96
N VAL A 69 -22.44 4.04 -15.36
CA VAL A 69 -21.28 3.72 -14.52
C VAL A 69 -21.08 4.82 -13.49
N ARG A 70 -21.30 4.49 -12.21
CA ARG A 70 -21.24 5.45 -11.09
C ARG A 70 -19.82 5.71 -10.66
N ILE A 71 -19.11 6.52 -11.44
CA ILE A 71 -17.71 6.85 -11.23
C ILE A 71 -17.53 7.84 -10.07
N SER A 72 -16.45 7.65 -9.32
CA SER A 72 -15.90 8.61 -8.37
C SER A 72 -14.39 8.70 -8.54
N ALA A 73 -13.89 9.93 -8.72
CA ALA A 73 -12.46 10.23 -8.70
C ALA A 73 -12.00 10.75 -7.33
N GLU A 74 -12.84 10.70 -6.29
CA GLU A 74 -12.46 11.11 -4.93
C GLU A 74 -11.37 10.21 -4.33
N PRO A 75 -10.30 10.77 -3.72
CA PRO A 75 -9.23 10.00 -3.08
C PRO A 75 -9.73 8.95 -2.09
N SER A 76 -10.65 9.34 -1.20
CA SER A 76 -11.19 8.48 -0.14
C SER A 76 -12.05 7.32 -0.65
N ARG A 77 -12.51 7.40 -1.91
CA ARG A 77 -13.33 6.34 -2.52
C ARG A 77 -12.53 5.40 -3.40
N SER A 78 -11.28 5.73 -3.73
CA SER A 78 -10.46 4.94 -4.64
C SER A 78 -10.39 3.47 -4.22
N ILE A 79 -10.51 2.57 -5.20
CA ILE A 79 -10.34 1.14 -4.94
C ILE A 79 -8.88 0.79 -4.64
N VAL A 80 -7.92 1.50 -5.22
CA VAL A 80 -6.50 1.35 -4.90
C VAL A 80 -6.15 2.38 -3.83
N PRO A 81 -5.58 1.99 -2.69
CA PRO A 81 -5.07 2.93 -1.70
C PRO A 81 -4.10 3.92 -2.34
N LEU A 82 -4.28 5.22 -2.06
CA LEU A 82 -3.35 6.22 -2.55
C LEU A 82 -2.04 6.12 -1.78
N THR A 83 -0.97 5.80 -2.49
CA THR A 83 0.38 5.64 -1.94
C THR A 83 1.29 6.79 -2.39
N LYS A 84 2.18 7.26 -1.51
CA LYS A 84 3.18 8.29 -1.84
C LYS A 84 4.29 7.75 -2.76
N GLY A 85 4.52 6.43 -2.76
CA GLY A 85 5.51 5.76 -3.60
C GLY A 85 6.91 6.30 -3.38
N GLY A 86 7.67 6.44 -4.46
CA GLY A 86 9.04 6.95 -4.48
C GLY A 86 9.18 8.47 -4.34
N ARG A 87 8.12 9.19 -3.95
CA ARG A 87 8.23 10.62 -3.64
C ARG A 87 9.03 10.83 -2.35
N ARG A 88 9.56 12.05 -2.19
CA ARG A 88 10.31 12.43 -1.00
C ARG A 88 9.46 12.30 0.26
N LYS A 89 9.98 11.58 1.25
CA LYS A 89 9.40 11.47 2.59
C LYS A 89 9.70 12.72 3.42
N GLU A 90 8.80 13.06 4.33
CA GLU A 90 8.94 14.23 5.20
C GLU A 90 9.55 13.86 6.55
N SER A 91 9.42 12.60 6.96
CA SER A 91 10.06 12.03 8.13
C SER A 91 10.96 10.85 7.72
N GLU A 92 12.02 10.64 8.48
CA GLU A 92 12.87 9.44 8.39
C GLU A 92 12.26 8.24 9.15
N GLU A 93 11.22 8.47 9.96
CA GLU A 93 10.55 7.42 10.72
C GLU A 93 9.49 6.72 9.86
N SER A 94 9.64 5.40 9.72
CA SER A 94 8.68 4.54 9.02
C SER A 94 8.21 3.41 9.95
N CYS A 95 7.03 2.85 9.70
CA CYS A 95 6.48 1.72 10.42
C CYS A 95 5.96 0.68 9.44
N LEU A 96 6.37 -0.57 9.63
CA LEU A 96 5.77 -1.71 8.95
C LEU A 96 4.56 -2.19 9.75
N PHE A 97 3.41 -2.30 9.08
CA PHE A 97 2.22 -2.93 9.62
C PHE A 97 1.77 -4.04 8.69
N VAL A 98 1.60 -5.27 9.21
CA VAL A 98 1.23 -6.44 8.42
C VAL A 98 -0.01 -7.10 8.98
N PHE A 99 -1.01 -7.28 8.12
CA PHE A 99 -2.15 -8.13 8.36
C PHE A 99 -1.93 -9.51 7.76
N PHE A 100 -2.33 -10.54 8.49
CA PHE A 100 -2.36 -11.92 7.99
C PHE A 100 -3.69 -12.20 7.28
N ALA A 101 -3.71 -13.26 6.46
CA ALA A 101 -4.91 -13.65 5.72
C ALA A 101 -6.10 -13.97 6.66
N GLY A 102 -7.27 -13.45 6.32
CA GLY A 102 -8.52 -13.61 7.05
C GLY A 102 -9.68 -12.91 6.34
N GLU A 103 -10.91 -13.18 6.78
CA GLU A 103 -12.13 -12.68 6.14
C GLU A 103 -12.20 -11.14 6.06
N TYR A 104 -11.63 -10.45 7.04
CA TYR A 104 -11.71 -8.99 7.17
C TYR A 104 -10.40 -8.27 6.83
N THR A 105 -9.39 -8.96 6.28
CA THR A 105 -8.05 -8.39 6.06
C THR A 105 -8.08 -7.11 5.21
N THR A 106 -8.80 -7.11 4.09
CA THR A 106 -8.92 -5.91 3.24
C THR A 106 -9.62 -4.75 3.95
N ALA A 107 -10.70 -5.03 4.71
CA ALA A 107 -11.44 -4.02 5.45
C ALA A 107 -10.59 -3.43 6.59
N ASN A 108 -9.85 -4.28 7.31
CA ASN A 108 -8.94 -3.87 8.37
C ASN A 108 -7.76 -3.05 7.84
N ALA A 109 -7.18 -3.43 6.70
CA ALA A 109 -6.13 -2.66 6.04
C ALA A 109 -6.62 -1.26 5.64
N ARG A 110 -7.83 -1.15 5.07
CA ARG A 110 -8.45 0.16 4.77
C ARG A 110 -8.68 0.98 6.04
N LYS A 111 -9.23 0.36 7.09
CA LYS A 111 -9.44 1.03 8.37
C LYS A 111 -8.13 1.55 8.97
N LEU A 112 -7.04 0.78 8.91
CA LEU A 112 -5.72 1.24 9.35
C LEU A 112 -5.26 2.47 8.56
N ILE A 113 -5.43 2.46 7.23
CA ILE A 113 -5.06 3.59 6.37
C ILE A 113 -5.86 4.83 6.79
N ASP A 114 -7.17 4.70 6.99
CA ASP A 114 -8.03 5.81 7.40
C ASP A 114 -7.62 6.38 8.76
N GLU A 115 -7.36 5.51 9.76
CA GLU A 115 -6.89 5.92 11.10
C GLU A 115 -5.51 6.60 11.05
N ALA A 116 -4.59 6.08 10.23
CA ALA A 116 -3.25 6.63 10.09
C ALA A 116 -3.28 8.01 9.40
N VAL A 117 -4.06 8.15 8.32
CA VAL A 117 -4.24 9.42 7.60
C VAL A 117 -4.93 10.45 8.49
N ALA A 118 -5.94 10.05 9.28
CA ALA A 118 -6.60 10.94 10.24
C ALA A 118 -5.65 11.49 11.32
N LYS A 119 -4.58 10.74 11.63
CA LYS A 119 -3.51 11.17 12.55
C LYS A 119 -2.36 11.91 11.86
N GLY A 120 -2.46 12.15 10.55
CA GLY A 120 -1.45 12.87 9.77
C GLY A 120 -0.28 12.02 9.25
N PHE A 121 -0.37 10.70 9.35
CA PHE A 121 0.63 9.80 8.77
C PHE A 121 0.38 9.56 7.29
N VAL A 122 1.45 9.22 6.59
CA VAL A 122 1.43 9.03 5.14
C VAL A 122 1.62 7.57 4.79
N LEU A 123 0.76 7.04 3.92
CA LEU A 123 0.93 5.71 3.32
C LEU A 123 1.98 5.78 2.20
N ILE A 124 3.12 5.12 2.39
CA ILE A 124 4.22 5.12 1.41
C ILE A 124 3.97 4.08 0.32
N GLN A 125 3.71 2.84 0.71
CA GLN A 125 3.45 1.73 -0.20
C GLN A 125 2.74 0.61 0.52
N THR A 126 2.16 -0.29 -0.27
CA THR A 126 1.51 -1.51 0.20
C THR A 126 2.04 -2.70 -0.59
N LYS A 127 1.86 -3.90 -0.05
CA LYS A 127 2.13 -5.14 -0.76
C LYS A 127 1.24 -6.27 -0.27
N GLU A 128 0.79 -7.12 -1.17
CA GLU A 128 0.16 -8.40 -0.87
C GLU A 128 1.02 -9.53 -1.45
N VAL A 129 1.53 -10.40 -0.58
CA VAL A 129 2.50 -11.44 -0.98
C VAL A 129 2.33 -12.72 -0.16
N LEU A 130 2.49 -13.87 -0.80
CA LEU A 130 2.55 -15.17 -0.12
C LEU A 130 3.91 -15.34 0.56
N MET A 131 3.94 -15.70 1.84
CA MET A 131 5.21 -15.94 2.52
C MET A 131 5.37 -17.42 2.88
N ARG A 132 6.58 -17.95 2.70
CA ARG A 132 6.91 -19.31 3.16
C ARG A 132 7.47 -19.28 4.58
N PRO A 133 7.30 -20.35 5.38
CA PRO A 133 7.87 -20.45 6.73
C PRO A 133 9.37 -20.14 6.80
N GLU A 134 10.16 -20.53 5.80
CA GLU A 134 11.58 -20.20 5.75
C GLU A 134 11.88 -18.69 5.63
N ASP A 135 10.98 -17.92 5.03
CA ASP A 135 11.14 -16.47 4.81
C ASP A 135 10.76 -15.66 6.07
N VAL A 136 9.92 -16.21 6.95
CA VAL A 136 9.41 -15.54 8.17
C VAL A 136 10.53 -15.07 9.09
N LYS A 137 11.53 -15.94 9.35
CA LYS A 137 12.65 -15.61 10.24
C LYS A 137 13.52 -14.50 9.68
N ARG A 138 13.66 -14.44 8.36
CA ARG A 138 14.41 -13.38 7.69
C ARG A 138 13.69 -12.04 7.76
N VAL A 139 12.38 -12.05 7.56
CA VAL A 139 11.56 -10.83 7.47
C VAL A 139 11.21 -10.28 8.87
N PHE A 140 10.71 -11.12 9.76
CA PHE A 140 10.19 -10.72 11.08
C PHE A 140 11.15 -10.97 12.25
N GLN A 141 12.33 -11.53 11.96
CA GLN A 141 13.42 -11.71 12.93
C GLN A 141 12.94 -12.39 14.23
N ASN A 142 13.09 -11.72 15.37
CA ASN A 142 12.76 -12.24 16.70
C ASN A 142 11.26 -12.48 16.92
N SER A 143 10.39 -11.93 16.06
CA SER A 143 8.94 -12.17 16.14
C SER A 143 8.48 -13.36 15.29
N GLY A 144 9.42 -14.05 14.63
CA GLY A 144 9.09 -15.01 13.58
C GLY A 144 8.30 -16.23 14.05
N ASP A 145 8.63 -16.80 15.20
CA ASP A 145 8.06 -18.08 15.64
C ASP A 145 6.54 -17.97 15.92
N ASP A 146 6.07 -16.83 16.45
CA ASP A 146 4.64 -16.55 16.71
C ASP A 146 3.83 -16.17 15.45
N ILE A 147 4.49 -16.06 14.29
CA ILE A 147 3.91 -15.60 13.03
C ILE A 147 3.81 -16.75 12.01
N VAL A 148 4.60 -17.82 12.16
CA VAL A 148 4.65 -18.94 11.20
C VAL A 148 3.27 -19.57 10.97
N GLU A 149 2.43 -19.71 12.01
CA GLU A 149 1.09 -20.29 11.85
C GLU A 149 0.12 -19.40 11.07
N TRP A 150 0.40 -18.09 10.99
CA TRP A 150 -0.48 -17.10 10.38
C TRP A 150 -0.17 -16.88 8.90
N ILE A 151 1.10 -16.95 8.52
CA ILE A 151 1.52 -16.81 7.11
C ILE A 151 1.07 -17.97 6.22
N THR A 152 0.78 -19.15 6.79
CA THR A 152 0.30 -20.31 6.04
C THR A 152 -1.19 -20.21 5.68
N LYS A 153 -1.92 -19.24 6.23
CA LYS A 153 -3.34 -19.02 5.96
C LYS A 153 -3.62 -18.36 4.61
N GLY A 154 -2.61 -17.73 4.01
CA GLY A 154 -2.72 -17.05 2.72
C GLY A 154 -1.77 -15.86 2.60
N PRO A 155 -1.94 -15.01 1.58
CA PRO A 155 -1.13 -13.82 1.38
C PRO A 155 -1.22 -12.88 2.59
N VAL A 156 -0.09 -12.26 2.94
CA VAL A 156 -0.05 -11.19 3.94
C VAL A 156 -0.16 -9.84 3.24
N VAL A 157 -0.84 -8.88 3.89
CA VAL A 157 -0.96 -7.50 3.41
C VAL A 157 -0.11 -6.61 4.29
N ALA A 158 0.94 -6.03 3.72
CA ALA A 158 1.84 -5.09 4.37
C ALA A 158 1.56 -3.65 3.94
N LEU A 159 1.71 -2.74 4.89
CA LEU A 159 1.60 -1.31 4.72
C LEU A 159 2.84 -0.65 5.33
N GLU A 160 3.47 0.24 4.57
CA GLU A 160 4.50 1.15 5.07
C GLU A 160 3.86 2.51 5.35
N LEU A 161 3.88 2.90 6.62
CA LEU A 161 3.42 4.22 7.08
C LEU A 161 4.64 5.08 7.46
N ASN A 162 4.57 6.39 7.24
CA ASN A 162 5.66 7.33 7.50
C ASN A 162 5.15 8.57 8.24
N GLY A 163 5.98 9.08 9.15
CA GLY A 163 5.74 10.29 9.92
C GLY A 163 6.33 10.21 11.33
N ASP A 164 6.54 11.36 11.97
CA ASP A 164 7.14 11.39 13.30
C ASP A 164 6.19 10.76 14.34
N GLY A 165 6.70 9.77 15.10
CA GLY A 165 5.90 9.01 16.07
C GLY A 165 4.98 7.94 15.46
N VAL A 166 5.12 7.64 14.16
CA VAL A 166 4.27 6.67 13.46
C VAL A 166 4.32 5.27 14.07
N VAL A 167 5.47 4.85 14.62
CA VAL A 167 5.59 3.52 15.23
C VAL A 167 4.73 3.40 16.48
N GLU A 168 4.81 4.37 17.38
CA GLU A 168 4.00 4.39 18.60
C GLU A 168 2.50 4.47 18.27
N ALA A 169 2.13 5.34 17.34
CA ALA A 169 0.75 5.47 16.92
C ALA A 169 0.19 4.19 16.28
N CYS A 170 0.96 3.50 15.44
CA CYS A 170 0.57 2.23 14.85
C CYS A 170 0.38 1.13 15.90
N ARG A 171 1.22 1.09 16.92
CA ARG A 171 1.06 0.16 18.05
C ARG A 171 -0.22 0.43 18.84
N ASN A 172 -0.54 1.70 19.07
CA ASN A 172 -1.78 2.09 19.75
C ASN A 172 -3.01 1.74 18.90
N ILE A 173 -2.96 1.95 17.58
CA ILE A 173 -4.04 1.51 16.68
C ILE A 173 -4.18 -0.02 16.72
N ALA A 174 -3.07 -0.77 16.71
CA ALA A 174 -3.09 -2.22 16.80
C ALA A 174 -3.78 -2.72 18.09
N SER A 175 -3.48 -2.09 19.24
CA SER A 175 -4.06 -2.48 20.53
C SER A 175 -5.50 -2.01 20.72
N GLU A 176 -5.88 -0.83 20.23
CA GLU A 176 -7.21 -0.25 20.46
C GLU A 176 -8.22 -0.72 19.41
N VAL A 177 -7.82 -0.73 18.14
CA VAL A 177 -8.72 -0.98 17.00
C VAL A 177 -8.71 -2.45 16.58
N PHE A 178 -7.56 -3.12 16.72
CA PHE A 178 -7.33 -4.48 16.22
C PHE A 178 -6.99 -5.48 17.34
N SER A 179 -7.37 -5.22 18.59
CA SER A 179 -7.07 -6.09 19.77
C SER A 179 -7.40 -7.57 19.58
N GLY A 180 -8.45 -7.90 18.83
CA GLY A 180 -8.86 -9.28 18.53
C GLY A 180 -8.23 -9.89 17.27
N THR A 181 -7.39 -9.15 16.54
CA THR A 181 -6.79 -9.58 15.28
C THR A 181 -5.28 -9.70 15.44
N LYS A 182 -4.72 -10.87 15.07
CA LYS A 182 -3.27 -11.00 15.00
C LYS A 182 -2.74 -10.11 13.88
N VAL A 183 -1.82 -9.23 14.23
CA VAL A 183 -1.10 -8.33 13.32
C VAL A 183 0.37 -8.32 13.69
N PHE A 184 1.23 -7.93 12.75
CA PHE A 184 2.58 -7.51 13.06
C PHE A 184 2.67 -6.00 12.91
N VAL A 185 3.36 -5.35 13.85
CA VAL A 185 3.67 -3.92 13.81
C VAL A 185 5.12 -3.76 14.24
N SER A 186 5.87 -2.87 13.59
CA SER A 186 7.22 -2.55 14.02
C SER A 186 7.27 -2.21 15.51
N ASP A 187 8.26 -2.75 16.20
CA ASP A 187 8.33 -2.67 17.65
C ASP A 187 8.76 -1.27 18.13
N ASN A 188 9.80 -0.71 17.51
CA ASN A 188 10.35 0.59 17.90
C ASN A 188 10.99 1.30 16.70
N LYS A 189 11.16 2.62 16.83
CA LYS A 189 11.73 3.51 15.80
C LYS A 189 13.12 3.10 15.31
N ASN A 190 13.92 2.45 16.14
CA ASN A 190 15.31 2.12 15.78
C ASN A 190 15.40 0.90 14.86
N THR A 191 14.39 0.02 14.88
CA THR A 191 14.37 -1.20 14.06
C THR A 191 13.33 -1.14 12.94
N SER A 192 12.39 -0.20 12.99
CA SER A 192 11.25 -0.16 12.08
C SER A 192 11.63 0.00 10.60
N THR A 193 12.64 0.82 10.29
CA THR A 193 13.18 0.93 8.92
C THR A 193 13.73 -0.41 8.44
N ARG A 194 14.40 -1.17 9.31
CA ARG A 194 14.91 -2.50 8.95
C ARG A 194 13.78 -3.49 8.72
N ASP A 195 12.68 -3.41 9.48
CA ASP A 195 11.50 -4.25 9.25
C ASP A 195 10.91 -3.98 7.86
N VAL A 196 10.73 -2.69 7.51
CA VAL A 196 10.28 -2.25 6.18
C VAL A 196 11.22 -2.79 5.09
N ASP A 197 12.52 -2.54 5.21
CA ASP A 197 13.50 -2.97 4.21
C ASP A 197 13.49 -4.49 4.03
N ASN A 198 13.47 -5.26 5.12
CA ASN A 198 13.44 -6.72 5.04
C ASN A 198 12.18 -7.22 4.32
N PHE A 199 11.03 -6.65 4.63
CA PHE A 199 9.76 -7.07 4.03
C PHE A 199 9.67 -6.72 2.55
N PHE A 200 9.92 -5.46 2.19
CA PHE A 200 9.75 -5.00 0.80
C PHE A 200 10.84 -5.56 -0.12
N ASN A 201 12.07 -5.73 0.35
CA ASN A 201 13.11 -6.44 -0.42
C ASN A 201 12.71 -7.91 -0.66
N PHE A 202 12.17 -8.60 0.36
CA PHE A 202 11.63 -9.95 0.20
C PHE A 202 10.53 -10.00 -0.86
N ALA A 203 9.55 -9.10 -0.73
CA ALA A 203 8.40 -9.09 -1.61
C ALA A 203 8.80 -8.80 -3.07
N ASP A 204 9.71 -7.83 -3.28
CA ASP A 204 10.21 -7.49 -4.62
C ASP A 204 11.00 -8.66 -5.24
N MET A 205 11.81 -9.39 -4.45
CA MET A 205 12.48 -10.60 -4.94
C MET A 205 11.50 -11.71 -5.34
N GLN A 206 10.38 -11.85 -4.63
CA GLN A 206 9.40 -12.89 -4.92
C GLN A 206 8.52 -12.57 -6.13
N MET A 207 8.23 -11.28 -6.36
CA MET A 207 7.44 -10.81 -7.50
C MET A 207 8.26 -10.47 -8.74
N GLY A 208 9.59 -10.51 -8.65
CA GLY A 208 10.52 -10.12 -9.71
C GLY A 208 10.85 -11.20 -10.75
N PHE A 209 10.07 -12.29 -10.83
CA PHE A 209 10.27 -13.38 -11.80
C PHE A 209 9.05 -13.58 -12.70
#